data_AF-A0A503ABH3-F1
#
_entry.id   AF-A0A503ABH3-F1
#
_cell.length_a   1.000
_cell.length_b   1.000
_cell.length_c   1.000
_cell.angle_alpha   90.00
_cell.angle_beta   90.00
_cell.angle_gamma   90.00
#
_symmetry.space_group_name_H-M   'P 1'
#
loop_
_entity.id
_entity.type
_entity.pdbx_description
1 polymer ?
#
loop_
_entity_poly.entity_id
_entity_poly.type
_entity_poly.pdbx_seq_one_letter_code
_entity_poly.pdbx_strand_id
1 'polypeptide(L)'
;MGKSRASRLPRTFGSDYSATMSQIIYKIAPEALWREAETSGRFTGAPIDIADGFIHFSTAAQARETAAKHFAGQTDLLLIAIDGAKLGDALKYEVSRGGALFPHLYAPLALDAVLWAKPLPLGANGHEFPALEGE
;
A
#
# COMPACT_ATOMS: atom_id res chain seq x y z
N MET A 1 2.43 -31.05 61.61
CA MET A 1 3.48 -31.39 60.62
C MET A 1 2.83 -31.39 59.25
N GLY A 2 3.25 -30.55 58.29
CA GLY A 2 2.86 -30.74 56.87
C GLY A 2 2.22 -29.57 56.11
N LYS A 3 2.99 -28.50 55.89
CA LYS A 3 3.18 -27.79 54.61
C LYS A 3 1.97 -27.19 53.84
N SER A 4 1.86 -25.86 53.96
CA SER A 4 1.84 -24.83 52.89
C SER A 4 1.64 -25.29 51.43
N ARG A 5 0.74 -24.59 50.70
CA ARG A 5 1.07 -23.92 49.43
C ARG A 5 -0.04 -22.96 48.99
N ALA A 6 0.35 -21.69 48.82
CA ALA A 6 -0.41 -20.68 48.11
C ALA A 6 -0.45 -21.00 46.60
N SER A 7 -1.64 -21.01 45.99
CA SER A 7 -1.78 -21.03 44.53
C SER A 7 -2.20 -19.65 44.02
N ARG A 8 -1.18 -18.99 43.51
CA ARG A 8 -1.12 -17.78 42.68
C ARG A 8 -2.21 -17.76 41.59
N LEU A 9 -2.82 -16.60 41.38
CA LEU A 9 -3.73 -16.29 40.27
C LEU A 9 -3.11 -16.73 38.92
N PRO A 10 -3.91 -17.23 37.95
CA PRO A 10 -3.42 -17.41 36.60
C PRO A 10 -3.10 -16.05 35.99
N ARG A 11 -1.86 -15.90 35.54
CA ARG A 11 -1.45 -14.82 34.63
C ARG A 11 -2.26 -15.00 33.36
N THR A 12 -3.05 -14.00 32.99
CA THR A 12 -3.56 -13.88 31.63
C THR A 12 -2.35 -13.81 30.71
N PHE A 13 -2.15 -14.84 29.89
CA PHE A 13 -1.38 -14.70 28.66
C PHE A 13 -2.18 -13.72 27.79
N GLY A 14 -1.72 -12.47 27.74
CA GLY A 14 -2.12 -11.56 26.68
C GLY A 14 -1.75 -12.24 25.37
N SER A 15 -2.75 -12.51 24.55
CA SER A 15 -2.53 -12.97 23.19
C SER A 15 -1.95 -11.80 22.41
N ASP A 16 -0.64 -11.83 22.17
CA ASP A 16 0.07 -10.89 21.28
C ASP A 16 -0.29 -11.11 19.79
N TYR A 17 -1.44 -11.73 19.50
CA TYR A 17 -1.97 -11.83 18.14
C TYR A 17 -2.75 -10.56 17.77
N SER A 18 -2.00 -9.53 17.39
CA SER A 18 -2.25 -8.77 16.16
C SER A 18 -1.07 -7.86 15.84
N ALA A 19 0.13 -8.43 15.80
CA ALA A 19 1.16 -7.89 14.93
C ALA A 19 0.73 -8.17 13.48
N THR A 20 0.49 -7.10 12.73
CA THR A 20 0.67 -7.02 11.27
C THR A 20 -0.11 -8.02 10.41
N MET A 21 -1.41 -7.80 10.21
CA MET A 21 -1.98 -8.11 8.88
C MET A 21 -1.56 -6.98 7.96
N SER A 22 -0.35 -7.05 7.39
CA SER A 22 0.06 -6.12 6.34
C SER A 22 -1.03 -6.09 5.26
N GLN A 23 -1.43 -4.89 4.84
CA GLN A 23 -2.34 -4.68 3.71
C GLN A 23 -1.53 -3.93 2.69
N ILE A 24 -0.85 -4.65 1.79
CA ILE A 24 -0.01 -4.00 0.79
C ILE A 24 -0.91 -3.34 -0.24
N ILE A 25 -0.74 -2.03 -0.41
CA ILE A 25 -1.39 -1.24 -1.45
C ILE A 25 -0.35 -0.73 -2.43
N TYR A 26 -0.78 -0.44 -3.65
CA TYR A 26 0.10 -0.19 -4.77
C TYR A 26 -0.16 1.16 -5.40
N LYS A 27 0.93 1.87 -5.72
CA LYS A 27 0.92 3.05 -6.57
C LYS A 27 1.63 2.74 -7.88
N ILE A 28 1.05 3.20 -8.98
CA ILE A 28 1.73 3.31 -10.26
C ILE A 28 2.04 4.79 -10.48
N ALA A 29 3.29 5.11 -10.77
CA ALA A 29 3.73 6.48 -11.02
C ALA A 29 4.84 6.53 -12.07
N PRO A 30 4.97 7.63 -12.84
CA PRO A 30 6.16 7.88 -13.64
C PRO A 30 7.43 7.88 -12.78
N GLU A 31 8.50 7.27 -13.28
CA GLU A 31 9.77 7.17 -12.55
C GLU A 31 10.29 8.55 -12.15
N ALA A 32 10.26 9.53 -13.05
CA ALA A 32 10.72 10.89 -12.77
C ALA A 32 10.02 11.50 -11.55
N LEU A 33 8.69 11.36 -11.46
CA LEU A 33 7.89 11.86 -10.35
C LEU A 33 8.25 11.13 -9.04
N TRP A 34 8.55 9.84 -9.11
CA TRP A 34 9.01 9.10 -7.94
C TRP A 34 10.39 9.55 -7.46
N ARG A 35 11.33 9.84 -8.38
CA ARG A 35 12.66 10.37 -8.02
C ARG A 35 12.59 11.71 -7.28
N GLU A 36 11.63 12.56 -7.62
CA GLU A 36 11.36 13.79 -6.88
C GLU A 36 10.88 13.51 -5.45
N ALA A 37 10.03 12.49 -5.28
CA ALA A 37 9.59 12.06 -3.96
C ALA A 37 10.74 11.49 -3.12
N GLU A 38 11.60 10.66 -3.71
CA GLU A 38 12.83 10.16 -3.07
C GLU A 38 13.71 11.31 -2.59
N THR A 39 13.87 12.34 -3.41
CA THR A 39 14.67 13.52 -3.06
C THR A 39 14.05 14.34 -1.93
N SER A 40 12.72 14.44 -1.88
CA SER A 40 12.00 15.26 -0.87
C SER A 40 11.60 14.49 0.40
N GLY A 41 11.76 13.17 0.41
CA GLY A 41 11.38 12.28 1.50
C GLY A 41 9.88 11.99 1.60
N ARG A 42 9.07 12.46 0.66
CA ARG A 42 7.60 12.25 0.62
C ARG A 42 7.05 12.32 -0.79
N PHE A 43 6.01 11.56 -1.07
CA PHE A 43 5.26 11.64 -2.31
C PHE A 43 3.95 12.41 -2.09
N THR A 44 3.76 13.51 -2.80
CA THR A 44 2.59 14.40 -2.65
C THR A 44 1.45 14.13 -3.62
N GLY A 45 1.57 13.07 -4.45
CA GLY A 45 0.59 12.73 -5.47
C GLY A 45 1.04 13.11 -6.89
N ALA A 46 0.49 12.39 -7.86
CA ALA A 46 0.50 12.74 -9.28
C ALA A 46 -0.52 13.86 -9.57
N PRO A 47 -0.52 14.47 -10.78
CA PRO A 47 -1.44 15.56 -11.10
C PRO A 47 -2.93 15.25 -10.83
N ILE A 48 -3.37 14.01 -11.09
CA ILE A 48 -4.74 13.57 -10.81
C ILE A 48 -5.03 13.46 -9.30
N ASP A 49 -4.06 12.99 -8.51
CA ASP A 49 -4.21 12.90 -7.06
C ASP A 49 -4.37 14.28 -6.43
N ILE A 50 -3.61 15.27 -6.93
CA ILE A 50 -3.68 16.66 -6.48
C ILE A 50 -5.03 17.27 -6.86
N ALA A 51 -5.52 16.99 -8.08
CA ALA A 51 -6.81 17.48 -8.55
C ALA A 51 -7.99 16.91 -7.74
N ASP A 52 -7.93 15.62 -7.40
CA ASP A 52 -9.00 14.92 -6.67
C ASP A 52 -8.87 15.09 -5.14
N GLY A 53 -7.73 15.56 -4.65
CA GLY A 53 -7.49 15.88 -3.24
C GLY A 53 -7.05 14.69 -2.37
N PHE A 54 -6.69 13.56 -2.97
CA PHE A 54 -6.16 12.37 -2.30
C PHE A 54 -5.29 11.53 -3.24
N ILE A 55 -4.37 10.76 -2.68
CA ILE A 55 -3.51 9.86 -3.46
C ILE A 55 -4.24 8.54 -3.72
N HIS A 56 -4.43 8.22 -5.00
CA HIS A 56 -5.02 6.96 -5.42
C HIS A 56 -4.03 5.82 -5.28
N PHE A 57 -4.46 4.75 -4.62
CA PHE A 57 -3.79 3.46 -4.59
C PHE A 57 -4.71 2.37 -5.16
N SER A 58 -4.16 1.18 -5.31
CA SER A 58 -4.90 -0.05 -5.68
C SER A 58 -4.50 -1.18 -4.75
N THR A 59 -5.40 -2.10 -4.46
CA THR A 59 -5.03 -3.41 -3.89
C THR A 59 -4.35 -4.27 -4.95
N ALA A 60 -3.78 -5.42 -4.55
CA ALA A 60 -3.19 -6.38 -5.48
C ALA A 60 -4.17 -6.78 -6.60
N ALA A 61 -5.42 -7.11 -6.23
CA ALA A 61 -6.47 -7.49 -7.16
C ALA A 61 -6.87 -6.39 -8.16
N GLN A 62 -6.55 -5.13 -7.86
CA GLN A 62 -6.93 -3.96 -8.65
C GLN A 62 -5.78 -3.41 -9.50
N ALA A 63 -4.52 -3.64 -9.12
CA ALA A 63 -3.36 -2.96 -9.68
C ALA A 63 -3.19 -3.21 -11.19
N ARG A 64 -3.41 -4.45 -11.65
CA ARG A 64 -3.31 -4.82 -13.07
C ARG A 64 -4.37 -4.13 -13.94
N GLU A 65 -5.60 -4.09 -13.47
CA GLU A 65 -6.70 -3.37 -14.16
C GLU A 65 -6.44 -1.85 -14.16
N THR A 66 -5.92 -1.30 -13.05
CA THR A 66 -5.53 0.12 -12.97
C THR A 66 -4.47 0.45 -14.03
N ALA A 67 -3.43 -0.38 -14.18
CA ALA A 67 -2.43 -0.21 -15.23
C ALA A 67 -3.05 -0.23 -16.63
N ALA A 68 -3.85 -1.26 -16.93
CA ALA A 68 -4.48 -1.42 -18.24
C ALA A 68 -5.40 -0.24 -18.61
N LYS A 69 -6.08 0.36 -17.63
CA LYS A 69 -7.05 1.43 -17.88
C LYS A 69 -6.44 2.82 -17.97
N HIS A 70 -5.44 3.11 -17.14
CA HIS A 70 -4.93 4.48 -16.96
C HIS A 70 -3.51 4.67 -17.50
N PHE A 71 -2.76 3.58 -17.70
CA PHE A 71 -1.35 3.62 -18.05
C PHE A 71 -1.02 2.88 -19.34
N ALA A 72 -2.02 2.39 -20.09
CA ALA A 72 -1.82 1.64 -21.33
C ALA A 72 -0.84 2.34 -22.29
N GLY A 73 0.14 1.58 -22.78
CA GLY A 73 1.16 2.07 -23.72
C GLY A 73 2.23 2.98 -23.12
N GLN A 74 2.16 3.32 -21.83
CA GLN A 74 3.16 4.17 -21.17
C GLN A 74 4.36 3.34 -20.71
N THR A 75 5.56 3.91 -20.89
CA THR A 75 6.84 3.40 -20.38
C THR A 75 7.30 4.23 -19.18
N ASP A 76 8.47 3.89 -18.62
CA ASP A 76 9.12 4.65 -17.55
C ASP A 76 8.22 4.79 -16.30
N LEU A 77 7.51 3.70 -15.99
CA LEU A 77 6.65 3.58 -14.83
C LEU A 77 7.32 2.74 -13.75
N LEU A 78 6.99 3.07 -12.51
CA LEU A 78 7.26 2.24 -11.35
C LEU A 78 5.94 1.69 -10.79
N LEU A 79 6.02 0.47 -10.27
CA LEU A 79 5.09 -0.07 -9.29
C LEU A 79 5.72 0.08 -7.91
N ILE A 80 5.02 0.77 -7.02
CA ILE A 80 5.45 1.03 -5.65
C ILE A 80 4.51 0.30 -4.72
N ALA A 81 5.06 -0.50 -3.80
CA ALA A 81 4.31 -1.17 -2.75
C ALA A 81 4.45 -0.42 -1.43
N ILE A 82 3.31 -0.21 -0.77
CA ILE A 82 3.18 0.58 0.45
C ILE A 82 2.54 -0.31 1.51
N ASP A 83 3.09 -0.24 2.73
CA ASP A 83 2.48 -0.82 3.91
C ASP A 83 1.28 0.03 4.35
N GLY A 84 0.08 -0.37 3.94
CA GLY A 84 -1.15 0.35 4.26
C GLY A 84 -1.41 0.46 5.76
N ALA A 85 -0.89 -0.45 6.58
CA ALA A 85 -1.10 -0.42 8.02
C ALA A 85 -0.39 0.76 8.70
N LYS A 86 0.63 1.35 8.06
CA LYS A 86 1.35 2.54 8.56
C LYS A 86 0.63 3.85 8.27
N LEU A 87 -0.40 3.85 7.43
CA LEU A 87 -1.03 5.08 6.94
C LEU A 87 -2.15 5.60 7.85
N GLY A 88 -2.58 4.80 8.84
CA GLY A 88 -3.57 5.18 9.84
C GLY A 88 -4.89 5.66 9.24
N ASP A 89 -5.55 6.58 9.94
CA ASP A 89 -6.91 7.06 9.60
C ASP A 89 -6.96 7.93 8.33
N ALA A 90 -5.81 8.35 7.80
CA ALA A 90 -5.73 9.09 6.54
C ALA A 90 -5.98 8.18 5.33
N LEU A 91 -5.77 6.86 5.47
CA LEU A 91 -6.08 5.88 4.44
C LEU A 91 -7.55 5.46 4.56
N LYS A 92 -8.32 5.71 3.51
CA LYS A 92 -9.74 5.34 3.43
C LYS A 92 -9.97 4.37 2.29
N TYR A 93 -10.87 3.44 2.51
CA TYR A 93 -11.35 2.54 1.47
C TYR A 93 -12.73 3.01 1.02
N GLU A 94 -12.82 3.51 -0.21
CA GLU A 94 -14.03 4.15 -0.72
C GLU A 94 -14.51 3.47 -2.00
N VAL A 95 -15.83 3.44 -2.18
CA VAL A 95 -16.44 2.84 -3.36
C VAL A 95 -16.04 3.64 -4.59
N SER A 96 -15.49 2.95 -5.59
CA SER A 96 -15.10 3.54 -6.87
C SER A 96 -15.61 2.64 -8.00
N ARG A 97 -14.78 2.38 -9.01
CA ARG A 97 -15.16 1.61 -10.20
C ARG A 97 -15.70 0.22 -9.84
N GLY A 98 -16.79 -0.17 -10.51
CA GLY A 98 -17.40 -1.50 -10.35
C GLY A 98 -17.95 -1.79 -8.94
N GLY A 99 -18.13 -0.77 -8.10
CA GLY A 99 -18.59 -0.95 -6.71
C GLY A 99 -17.50 -1.46 -5.75
N ALA A 100 -16.26 -1.64 -6.23
CA ALA A 100 -15.14 -2.08 -5.39
C ALA A 100 -14.57 -0.93 -4.56
N LEU A 101 -14.00 -1.28 -3.40
CA LEU A 101 -13.35 -0.33 -2.51
C LEU A 101 -11.89 -0.08 -2.94
N PHE A 102 -11.55 1.17 -3.21
CA PHE A 102 -10.18 1.59 -3.53
C PHE A 102 -9.54 2.32 -2.35
N PRO A 103 -8.25 2.06 -2.08
CA PRO A 103 -7.50 2.78 -1.05
C PRO A 103 -7.15 4.20 -1.54
N HIS A 104 -7.56 5.21 -0.78
CA HIS A 104 -7.30 6.63 -1.00
C HIS A 104 -6.63 7.23 0.23
N LEU A 105 -5.48 7.89 0.06
CA LEU A 105 -4.76 8.54 1.15
C LEU A 105 -4.98 10.04 1.14
N TYR A 106 -5.55 10.57 2.23
CA TYR A 106 -5.79 12.00 2.46
C TYR A 106 -4.61 12.69 3.16
N ALA A 107 -3.39 12.38 2.73
CA ALA A 107 -2.14 12.94 3.24
C ALA A 107 -1.01 12.70 2.22
N PRO A 108 0.10 13.44 2.29
CA PRO A 108 1.33 13.04 1.62
C PRO A 108 1.78 11.64 2.09
N LEU A 109 2.29 10.82 1.17
CA LEU A 109 2.88 9.52 1.51
C LEU A 109 4.31 9.73 2.02
N ALA A 110 4.57 9.37 3.27
CA ALA A 110 5.93 9.28 3.80
C ALA A 110 6.64 8.03 3.25
N LEU A 111 7.93 8.16 2.90
CA LEU A 111 8.67 7.06 2.27
C LEU A 111 9.03 5.91 3.23
N ASP A 112 8.90 6.08 4.54
CA ASP A 112 9.07 5.01 5.54
C ASP A 112 7.92 3.98 5.52
N ALA A 113 6.80 4.31 4.87
CA ALA A 113 5.71 3.40 4.58
C ALA A 113 5.94 2.58 3.30
N VAL A 114 6.95 2.92 2.50
CA VAL A 114 7.24 2.23 1.23
C VAL A 114 8.03 0.96 1.51
N LEU A 115 7.53 -0.16 0.99
CA LEU A 115 8.18 -1.46 1.09
C LEU A 115 9.20 -1.66 -0.04
N TRP A 116 8.83 -1.26 -1.25
CA TRP A 116 9.69 -1.27 -2.42
C TRP A 116 9.09 -0.44 -3.56
N ALA A 117 9.95 -0.01 -4.48
CA ALA A 117 9.57 0.50 -5.79
C ALA A 117 10.33 -0.29 -6.86
N LYS A 118 9.63 -0.77 -7.89
CA LYS A 118 10.21 -1.60 -8.96
C LYS A 118 9.77 -1.08 -10.33
N PRO A 119 10.59 -1.20 -11.38
CA PRO A 119 10.16 -0.93 -12.74
C PRO A 119 8.90 -1.72 -13.09
N LEU A 120 8.00 -1.06 -13.83
CA LEU A 120 6.80 -1.65 -14.41
C LEU A 120 6.91 -1.56 -15.94
N PRO A 121 7.73 -2.43 -16.58
CA PRO A 121 8.00 -2.33 -18.01
C PRO A 121 6.77 -2.69 -18.84
N LEU A 122 6.67 -2.08 -20.02
CA LEU A 122 5.64 -2.41 -21.01
C LEU A 122 6.08 -3.62 -21.84
N GLY A 123 5.40 -4.75 -21.65
CA GLY A 123 5.59 -5.97 -22.45
C GLY A 123 4.59 -6.06 -23.61
N ALA A 124 4.66 -7.16 -24.38
CA ALA A 124 3.83 -7.38 -25.56
C ALA A 124 2.31 -7.41 -25.27
N ASN A 125 1.92 -7.77 -24.04
CA ASN A 125 0.52 -7.92 -23.62
C ASN A 125 0.11 -6.88 -22.56
N GLY A 126 0.86 -5.77 -22.44
CA GLY A 126 0.70 -4.78 -21.38
C GLY A 126 1.82 -4.85 -20.34
N HIS A 127 1.64 -4.16 -19.22
CA HIS A 127 2.67 -4.05 -18.19
C HIS A 127 2.99 -5.36 -17.49
N GLU A 128 4.27 -5.62 -17.26
CA GLU A 128 4.77 -6.82 -16.59
C GLU A 128 4.92 -6.56 -15.09
N PHE A 129 4.07 -7.18 -14.29
CA PHE A 129 4.08 -7.00 -12.83
C PHE A 129 5.00 -8.01 -12.14
N PRO A 130 5.69 -7.60 -11.06
CA PRO A 130 6.24 -8.55 -10.10
C PRO A 130 5.11 -9.28 -9.37
N ALA A 131 5.46 -10.30 -8.57
CA ALA A 131 4.52 -10.94 -7.65
C ALA A 131 3.88 -9.90 -6.71
N LEU A 132 2.56 -9.93 -6.61
CA LEU A 132 1.77 -9.09 -5.71
C LEU A 132 1.39 -9.86 -4.45
N GLU A 133 0.88 -9.13 -3.45
CA GLU A 133 0.39 -9.75 -2.22
C GLU A 133 -0.70 -10.79 -2.54
N GLY A 134 -0.49 -12.03 -2.07
CA GLY A 134 -1.42 -13.14 -2.27
C GLY A 134 -1.29 -13.87 -3.61
N GLU A 135 -0.33 -13.51 -4.47
CA GLU A 135 0.04 -14.27 -5.69
C GLU A 135 1.15 -15.30 -5.43
#